data_AF-A0A3D6DTC5-F1
#
_entry.id   AF-A0A3D6DTC5-F1
#
_cell.length_a   1.000
_cell.length_b   1.000
_cell.length_c   1.000
_cell.angle_alpha   90.00
_cell.angle_beta   90.00
_cell.angle_gamma   90.00
#
_symmetry.space_group_name_H-M   'P 1'
#
loop_
_entity.id
_entity.type
_entity.pdbx_description
1 polymer ?
#
loop_
_entity_poly.entity_id
_entity_poly.type
_entity_poly.pdbx_seq_one_letter_code
_entity_poly.pdbx_strand_id
1 'polypeptide(L)'
;AEAARLLACDTVQVQADRAAAALAIAARHQALVVVKGCGSIVATPDGRCFVNTTGNPGLASAGTGDVLSGLIVALLAQGWPA
;
A
#
# COMPACT_ATOMS: atom_id res chain seq x y z
N ALA A 1 6.72 4.18 7.55
CA ALA A 1 7.31 3.54 8.75
C ALA A 1 6.63 2.21 9.08
N GLU A 2 5.34 2.11 8.78
CA GLU A 2 4.46 0.96 9.04
C GLU A 2 4.92 -0.30 8.29
N ALA A 3 5.24 -0.19 7.00
CA ALA A 3 5.78 -1.31 6.22
C ALA A 3 7.10 -1.84 6.80
N ALA A 4 8.00 -0.94 7.22
CA ALA A 4 9.27 -1.31 7.84
C ALA A 4 9.04 -2.10 9.15
N ARG A 5 8.08 -1.64 9.97
CA ARG A 5 7.66 -2.37 11.18
C ARG A 5 7.07 -3.75 10.87
N LEU A 6 6.27 -3.89 9.83
CA LEU A 6 5.70 -5.18 9.41
C LEU A 6 6.76 -6.17 8.89
N LEU A 7 7.85 -5.64 8.30
CA LEU A 7 8.96 -6.44 7.79
C LEU A 7 10.12 -6.59 8.79
N ALA A 8 10.03 -5.98 9.97
CA ALA A 8 11.11 -5.92 10.94
C ALA A 8 12.45 -5.43 10.32
N CYS A 9 12.36 -4.42 9.46
CA CYS A 9 13.49 -3.78 8.79
C CYS A 9 13.44 -2.26 8.99
N ASP A 10 14.42 -1.53 8.45
CA ASP A 10 14.41 -0.07 8.48
C ASP A 10 13.63 0.54 7.30
N THR A 11 13.33 1.84 7.39
CA THR A 11 12.62 2.54 6.32
C THR A 11 13.45 2.74 5.06
N VAL A 12 14.77 2.75 5.15
CA VAL A 12 15.67 2.93 4.00
C VAL A 12 15.58 1.70 3.10
N GLN A 13 15.59 0.51 3.68
CA GLN A 13 15.40 -0.76 2.99
C GLN A 13 14.05 -0.82 2.27
N VAL A 14 12.98 -0.35 2.91
CA VAL A 14 11.66 -0.27 2.26
C VAL A 14 11.65 0.73 1.10
N GLN A 15 12.30 1.89 1.23
CA GLN A 15 12.34 2.89 0.17
C GLN A 15 13.22 2.49 -1.01
N ALA A 16 14.28 1.71 -0.77
CA ALA A 16 15.15 1.17 -1.80
C ALA A 16 14.38 0.28 -2.79
N ASP A 17 13.41 -0.51 -2.29
CA ASP A 17 12.50 -1.29 -3.13
C ASP A 17 11.11 -1.45 -2.48
N ARG A 18 10.23 -0.48 -2.78
CA ARG A 18 8.85 -0.49 -2.28
C ARG A 18 8.01 -1.61 -2.88
N ALA A 19 8.33 -2.09 -4.08
CA ALA A 19 7.59 -3.16 -4.73
C ALA A 19 7.88 -4.50 -4.05
N ALA A 20 9.15 -4.83 -3.84
CA ALA A 20 9.56 -6.01 -3.09
C ALA A 20 9.00 -5.99 -1.66
N ALA A 21 9.05 -4.84 -0.98
CA ALA A 21 8.48 -4.70 0.35
C ALA A 21 6.96 -4.96 0.37
N ALA A 22 6.20 -4.39 -0.58
CA ALA A 22 4.76 -4.59 -0.67
C ALA A 22 4.41 -6.07 -0.93
N LEU A 23 5.10 -6.72 -1.87
CA LEU A 23 4.94 -8.14 -2.18
C LEU A 23 5.27 -9.04 -0.97
N ALA A 24 6.35 -8.74 -0.24
CA ALA A 24 6.73 -9.49 0.95
C ALA A 24 5.66 -9.40 2.04
N ILE A 25 5.09 -8.20 2.27
CA ILE A 25 3.99 -8.02 3.23
C ILE A 25 2.74 -8.77 2.75
N ALA A 26 2.39 -8.65 1.47
CA ALA A 26 1.21 -9.30 0.89
C ALA A 26 1.27 -10.82 1.02
N ALA A 27 2.43 -11.42 0.70
CA ALA A 27 2.67 -12.84 0.85
C ALA A 27 2.66 -13.27 2.33
N ARG A 28 3.32 -12.52 3.22
CA ARG A 28 3.41 -12.84 4.66
C ARG A 28 2.04 -12.85 5.34
N HIS A 29 1.16 -11.93 4.96
CA HIS A 29 -0.13 -11.74 5.60
C HIS A 29 -1.32 -12.27 4.79
N GLN A 30 -1.08 -12.85 3.61
CA GLN A 30 -2.13 -13.33 2.69
C GLN A 30 -3.20 -12.25 2.44
N ALA A 31 -2.74 -11.03 2.15
CA ALA A 31 -3.60 -9.85 2.04
C ALA A 31 -3.22 -8.94 0.87
N LEU A 32 -4.17 -8.14 0.41
CA LEU A 32 -3.90 -7.00 -0.47
C LEU A 32 -3.21 -5.90 0.33
N VAL A 33 -2.13 -5.36 -0.20
CA VAL A 33 -1.30 -4.37 0.49
C VAL A 33 -1.13 -3.14 -0.37
N VAL A 34 -1.35 -1.97 0.23
CA VAL A 34 -1.01 -0.68 -0.38
C VAL A 34 0.15 -0.05 0.38
N VAL A 35 1.31 0.05 -0.25
CA VAL A 35 2.45 0.83 0.26
C VAL A 35 2.38 2.24 -0.33
N LYS A 36 1.87 3.17 0.49
CA LYS A 36 1.66 4.57 0.12
C LYS A 36 2.99 5.30 -0.12
N GLY A 37 2.97 6.23 -1.08
CA GLY A 37 4.08 7.11 -1.45
C GLY A 37 3.85 7.72 -2.83
N CYS A 38 4.81 8.50 -3.34
CA CYS A 38 4.80 8.93 -4.75
C CYS A 38 4.89 7.68 -5.64
N GLY A 39 3.88 7.42 -6.47
CA GLY A 39 3.74 6.10 -7.08
C GLY A 39 3.37 5.06 -6.01
N SER A 40 2.12 5.05 -5.55
CA SER A 40 1.68 4.08 -4.54
C SER A 40 1.70 2.68 -5.12
N ILE A 41 2.20 1.71 -4.36
CA ILE A 41 2.29 0.32 -4.80
C ILE A 41 1.12 -0.47 -4.23
N VAL A 42 0.45 -1.24 -5.09
CA VAL A 42 -0.59 -2.20 -4.70
C VAL A 42 -0.09 -3.61 -4.99
N ALA A 43 0.03 -4.45 -3.97
CA ALA A 43 0.48 -5.83 -4.09
C ALA A 43 -0.62 -6.80 -3.67
N THR A 44 -0.71 -7.92 -4.38
CA THR A 44 -1.64 -9.01 -4.11
C THR A 44 -0.90 -10.22 -3.51
N PRO A 45 -1.60 -11.09 -2.77
CA PRO A 45 -0.97 -12.29 -2.18
C PRO A 45 -0.54 -13.33 -3.22
N ASP A 46 -1.08 -13.27 -4.44
CA ASP A 46 -0.68 -14.12 -5.58
C ASP A 46 0.54 -13.61 -6.36
N GLY A 47 1.21 -12.55 -5.85
CA GLY A 47 2.47 -12.06 -6.39
C GLY A 47 2.35 -11.00 -7.48
N ARG A 48 1.14 -10.48 -7.77
CA ARG A 48 0.97 -9.34 -8.69
C ARG A 48 1.26 -8.03 -7.96
N CYS A 49 1.75 -7.06 -8.73
CA CYS A 49 2.11 -5.75 -8.24
C CYS A 49 1.69 -4.68 -9.26
N PHE A 50 1.07 -3.61 -8.78
CA PHE A 50 0.59 -2.49 -9.58
C PHE A 50 1.13 -1.18 -9.02
N VAL A 51 1.37 -0.21 -9.91
CA VAL A 51 1.81 1.14 -9.53
C VAL A 51 0.71 2.13 -9.88
N ASN A 52 0.21 2.85 -8.88
CA ASN A 52 -0.66 3.99 -9.13
C ASN A 52 0.19 5.24 -9.38
N THR A 53 0.21 5.70 -10.63
CA THR A 53 0.95 6.90 -11.07
C THR A 53 0.20 8.21 -10.86
N THR A 54 -1.04 8.16 -10.37
CA THR A 54 -1.84 9.35 -10.07
C THR A 54 -1.51 9.96 -8.71
N GLY A 55 -1.99 11.17 -8.47
CA GLY A 55 -1.78 11.92 -7.24
C GLY A 55 -0.80 13.08 -7.43
N ASN A 56 -0.62 13.88 -6.38
CA ASN A 56 0.28 15.02 -6.37
C ASN A 56 0.80 15.27 -4.94
N PRO A 57 1.83 16.13 -4.74
CA PRO A 57 2.39 16.40 -3.42
C PRO A 57 1.40 16.92 -2.38
N GLY A 58 0.27 17.52 -2.79
CA GLY A 58 -0.78 18.00 -1.87
C GLY A 58 -1.44 16.87 -1.07
N LEU A 59 -1.31 15.61 -1.52
CA LEU A 59 -1.79 14.45 -0.79
C LEU A 59 -0.88 14.05 0.39
N ALA A 60 0.29 14.66 0.54
CA ALA A 60 1.18 14.48 1.69
C ALA A 60 0.71 15.27 2.93
N SER A 61 -0.59 15.41 3.11
CA SER A 61 -1.23 16.06 4.26
C SER A 61 -1.80 15.03 5.22
N ALA A 62 -1.91 15.39 6.50
CA ALA A 62 -2.53 14.52 7.51
C ALA A 62 -3.99 14.22 7.12
N GLY A 63 -4.43 12.97 7.34
CA GLY A 63 -5.80 12.54 7.07
C GLY A 63 -6.07 12.00 5.66
N THR A 64 -5.19 12.22 4.67
CA THR A 64 -5.40 11.67 3.32
C THR A 64 -5.40 10.14 3.28
N GLY A 65 -4.63 9.52 4.19
CA GLY A 65 -4.65 8.08 4.41
C GLY A 65 -5.98 7.56 4.95
N ASP A 66 -6.69 8.34 5.75
CA ASP A 66 -7.99 7.97 6.32
C ASP A 66 -9.07 8.05 5.25
N VAL A 67 -9.03 9.09 4.40
CA VAL A 67 -9.90 9.22 3.24
C VAL A 67 -9.72 8.05 2.28
N LEU A 68 -8.47 7.66 1.97
CA LEU A 68 -8.19 6.50 1.13
C LEU A 68 -8.77 5.22 1.74
N SER A 69 -8.58 5.01 3.04
CA SER A 69 -9.09 3.81 3.73
C SER A 69 -10.62 3.77 3.70
N GLY A 70 -11.28 4.91 3.92
CA GLY A 70 -12.73 5.05 3.82
C GLY A 70 -13.25 4.74 2.41
N LEU A 71 -12.56 5.23 1.37
CA LEU A 71 -12.92 4.93 -0.02
C LEU A 71 -12.83 3.43 -0.33
N ILE A 72 -11.75 2.77 0.10
CA ILE A 72 -11.58 1.32 -0.10
C ILE A 72 -12.72 0.56 0.58
N VAL A 73 -13.03 0.88 1.84
CA VAL A 73 -14.12 0.23 2.58
C VAL A 73 -15.47 0.49 1.92
N ALA A 74 -15.72 1.71 1.43
CA ALA A 74 -16.96 2.05 0.73
C ALA A 74 -17.13 1.26 -0.58
N LEU A 75 -16.06 1.00 -1.33
CA LEU A 75 -16.10 0.16 -2.53
C LEU A 75 -16.37 -1.31 -2.18
N LEU A 76 -15.72 -1.83 -1.14
CA LEU A 76 -15.98 -3.18 -0.63
C LEU A 76 -17.44 -3.34 -0.18
N ALA A 77 -17.99 -2.34 0.52
CA ALA A 77 -19.40 -2.32 0.95
C ALA A 77 -20.38 -2.28 -0.24
N GLN A 78 -19.96 -1.77 -1.39
CA GLN A 78 -20.72 -1.80 -2.64
C GLN A 78 -20.59 -3.13 -3.39
N GLY A 79 -19.88 -4.13 -2.85
CA GLY A 79 -19.72 -5.45 -3.45
C GLY A 79 -18.58 -5.54 -4.47
N TRP A 80 -17.63 -4.60 -4.47
CA TRP A 80 -16.41 -4.75 -5.26
C TRP A 80 -15.59 -5.95 -4.77
N PRO A 81 -14.92 -6.68 -5.68
CA PRO A 81 -14.08 -7.80 -5.31
C PRO A 81 -12.87 -7.34 -4.48
N ALA A 82 -12.56 -8.11 -3.44
CA ALA A 82 -11.29 -8.10 -2.74
C ALA A 82 -10.38 -9.14 -3.38
#